data_AF-A0A7H8NAV5-F1
#
_entry.id   AF-A0A7H8NAV5-F1
#
_cell.length_a   1.000
_cell.length_b   1.000
_cell.length_c   1.000
_cell.angle_alpha   90.00
_cell.angle_beta   90.00
_cell.angle_gamma   90.00
#
_symmetry.space_group_name_H-M   'P 1'
#
loop_
_entity.id
_entity.type
_entity.pdbx_description
1 polymer ?
#
loop_
_entity_poly.entity_id
_entity_poly.type
_entity_poly.pdbx_seq_one_letter_code
_entity_poly.pdbx_strand_id
1 'polypeptide(L)'
;MLCDRHPDSPQPGDIAQLTGGNSIGANPNDTFVIVEDFPPTGRHLVLNLPVDHPGRADWAAAVPLADIATLTRLEPAGSRTWAPAPDPDDIR
;
A
#
# COMPACT_ATOMS: atom_id res chain seq x y z
N MET A 1 -13.15 16.85 -5.42
CA MET A 1 -14.30 16.01 -5.04
C MET A 1 -13.76 14.92 -4.13
N LEU A 2 -14.22 14.83 -2.87
CA LEU A 2 -13.99 13.62 -2.08
C LEU A 2 -14.83 12.53 -2.73
N CYS A 3 -14.21 11.67 -3.53
CA CYS A 3 -14.86 10.40 -3.88
C CYS A 3 -14.96 9.60 -2.58
N ASP A 4 -16.16 9.12 -2.24
CA ASP A 4 -16.33 8.15 -1.15
C ASP A 4 -15.53 6.90 -1.51
N ARG A 5 -14.26 6.87 -1.10
CA ARG A 5 -13.39 5.70 -1.27
C ARG A 5 -13.96 4.59 -0.42
N HIS A 6 -14.02 3.39 -1.00
CA HIS A 6 -14.42 2.20 -0.26
C HIS A 6 -13.55 2.08 1.00
N PRO A 7 -14.10 1.73 2.18
CA PRO A 7 -13.33 1.68 3.42
C PRO A 7 -12.11 0.74 3.33
N ASP A 8 -12.19 -0.29 2.49
CA ASP A 8 -11.11 -1.26 2.26
C ASP A 8 -10.16 -0.88 1.12
N SER A 9 -10.36 0.27 0.48
CA SER A 9 -9.38 0.80 -0.48
C SER A 9 -8.11 1.23 0.26
N PRO A 10 -6.92 0.99 -0.32
CA PRO A 10 -5.66 1.50 0.20
C PRO A 10 -5.68 3.03 0.29
N GLN A 11 -5.10 3.59 1.34
CA GLN A 11 -5.05 5.03 1.58
C GLN A 11 -3.66 5.46 2.10
N PRO A 12 -3.26 6.72 1.88
CA PRO A 12 -2.08 7.27 2.53
C PRO A 12 -2.15 7.10 4.06
N GLY A 13 -1.05 6.62 4.64
CA GLY A 13 -0.93 6.29 6.05
C GLY A 13 -1.16 4.81 6.38
N ASP A 14 -1.75 4.02 5.49
CA ASP A 14 -1.83 2.57 5.66
C ASP A 14 -0.44 1.93 5.60
N ILE A 15 -0.25 0.87 6.38
CA ILE A 15 0.97 0.06 6.39
C ILE A 15 0.78 -1.11 5.44
N ALA A 16 1.70 -1.28 4.50
CA ALA A 16 1.69 -2.35 3.52
C ALA A 16 2.79 -3.38 3.81
N GLN A 17 2.45 -4.67 3.66
CA GLN A 17 3.43 -5.73 3.45
C GLN A 17 3.33 -6.25 2.02
N LEU A 18 4.48 -6.56 1.43
CA LEU A 18 4.55 -6.95 0.03
C LEU A 18 4.54 -8.47 -0.12
N THR A 19 4.07 -8.94 -1.28
CA THR A 19 4.16 -10.35 -1.67
C THR A 19 5.63 -10.73 -1.93
N GLY A 20 5.93 -12.02 -1.80
CA GLY A 20 7.21 -12.55 -2.26
C GLY A 20 7.34 -12.42 -3.77
N GLY A 21 8.44 -11.85 -4.26
CA GLY A 21 8.64 -11.61 -5.69
C GLY A 21 7.95 -10.35 -6.22
N ASN A 22 7.60 -9.40 -5.35
CA ASN A 22 7.10 -8.08 -5.74
C ASN A 22 8.02 -7.38 -6.75
N SER A 23 7.44 -6.48 -7.55
CA SER A 23 8.09 -5.83 -8.70
C SER A 23 9.34 -5.01 -8.36
N ILE A 24 9.51 -4.61 -7.10
CA ILE A 24 10.64 -3.78 -6.64
C ILE A 24 11.73 -4.60 -5.93
N GLY A 25 11.57 -5.93 -5.84
CA GLY A 25 12.55 -6.82 -5.21
C GLY A 25 12.72 -6.59 -3.70
N ALA A 26 11.75 -5.96 -3.06
CA ALA A 26 11.80 -5.68 -1.62
C ALA A 26 11.58 -6.95 -0.80
N ASN A 27 12.16 -6.99 0.40
CA ASN A 27 11.97 -8.09 1.33
C ASN A 27 10.51 -8.10 1.83
N PRO A 28 9.77 -9.22 1.68
CA PRO A 28 8.36 -9.30 2.10
C PRO A 28 8.18 -9.21 3.63
N ASN A 29 9.25 -9.37 4.42
CA ASN A 29 9.21 -9.17 5.87
C ASN A 29 9.33 -7.70 6.28
N ASP A 30 9.69 -6.81 5.35
CA ASP A 30 9.73 -5.38 5.61
C ASP A 30 8.31 -4.81 5.56
N THR A 31 8.10 -3.72 6.29
CA THR A 31 6.85 -2.96 6.29
C THR A 31 7.06 -1.64 5.58
N PHE A 32 6.06 -1.20 4.83
CA PHE A 32 6.08 0.05 4.08
C PHE A 32 4.88 0.90 4.45
N VAL A 33 4.96 2.22 4.23
CA VAL A 33 3.85 3.16 4.44
C VAL A 33 3.41 3.69 3.10
N ILE A 34 2.11 3.63 2.82
CA ILE A 34 1.53 4.27 1.64
C ILE A 34 1.58 5.78 1.86
N VAL A 35 2.20 6.51 0.93
CA VAL A 35 2.30 7.97 0.99
C VAL A 35 1.44 8.66 -0.05
N GLU A 36 1.14 7.97 -1.14
CA GLU A 36 0.28 8.49 -2.20
C GLU A 36 -0.38 7.33 -2.95
N ASP A 37 -1.62 7.54 -3.38
CA ASP A 37 -2.34 6.68 -4.29
C ASP A 37 -2.82 7.50 -5.50
N PHE A 38 -2.46 7.09 -6.72
CA PHE A 38 -2.72 7.87 -7.94
C PHE A 38 -3.94 7.36 -8.73
N PRO A 39 -5.09 8.07 -8.72
CA PRO A 39 -6.07 8.00 -9.82
C PRO A 39 -5.77 9.11 -10.86
N PRO A 40 -5.96 8.92 -12.19
CA PRO A 40 -6.81 7.92 -12.85
C PRO A 40 -6.08 6.98 -13.84
N THR A 41 -4.75 7.06 -13.98
CA THR A 41 -4.01 6.32 -15.04
C THR A 41 -3.46 4.96 -14.63
N GLY A 42 -3.79 4.46 -13.44
CA GLY A 42 -3.60 3.05 -13.10
C GLY A 42 -2.84 2.84 -11.80
N ARG A 43 -3.60 2.54 -10.74
CA ARG A 43 -3.42 1.47 -9.73
C ARG A 43 -2.03 1.26 -9.11
N HIS A 44 -1.16 2.27 -9.12
CA HIS A 44 0.10 2.22 -8.38
C HIS A 44 -0.05 2.96 -7.05
N LEU A 45 0.47 2.34 -6.00
CA LEU A 45 0.62 2.91 -4.68
C LEU A 45 2.08 3.32 -4.52
N VAL A 46 2.31 4.54 -4.05
CA VAL A 46 3.64 4.98 -3.68
C VAL A 46 3.89 4.62 -2.23
N LEU A 47 4.98 3.90 -2.02
CA LEU A 47 5.44 3.41 -0.73
C LEU A 47 6.69 4.17 -0.31
N ASN A 48 6.78 4.44 0.99
CA ASN A 48 8.01 4.82 1.66
C ASN A 48 8.35 3.81 2.77
N LEU A 49 9.61 3.83 3.18
CA LEU A 49 10.06 3.11 4.38
C LEU A 49 9.57 3.83 5.66
N PRO A 50 9.30 3.09 6.75
CA PRO A 50 8.94 3.64 8.05
C PRO A 50 9.98 4.64 8.55
N VAL A 51 9.54 5.59 9.40
CA VAL A 51 10.39 6.70 9.88
C VAL A 51 11.69 6.22 10.53
N ASP A 52 11.66 5.08 11.23
CA ASP A 52 12.79 4.51 11.95
C ASP A 52 13.64 3.56 11.10
N HIS A 53 13.32 3.37 9.81
CA HIS A 53 14.07 2.46 8.96
C HIS A 53 15.43 3.08 8.55
N PRO A 54 16.56 2.36 8.73
CA PRO A 54 17.90 2.92 8.50
C PRO A 54 18.14 3.32 7.03
N GLY A 55 17.46 2.67 6.09
CA GLY A 55 17.53 2.97 4.66
C GLY A 55 16.51 3.98 4.14
N ARG A 56 15.82 4.73 5.02
CA ARG A 56 14.69 5.60 4.61
C ARG A 56 15.09 6.76 3.72
N ALA A 57 16.28 7.34 3.92
CA ALA A 57 16.69 8.54 3.19
C ALA A 57 16.65 8.26 1.67
N ASP A 58 15.94 9.12 0.93
CA ASP A 58 15.78 9.07 -0.52
C ASP A 58 15.13 7.79 -1.08
N TRP A 59 14.41 7.01 -0.26
CA TRP A 59 13.71 5.82 -0.72
C TRP A 59 12.22 6.07 -0.92
N ALA A 60 11.74 5.79 -2.13
CA ALA A 60 10.33 5.68 -2.49
C ALA A 60 10.18 4.69 -3.63
N ALA A 61 9.08 3.95 -3.66
CA ALA A 61 8.80 3.00 -4.73
C ALA A 61 7.30 2.99 -5.09
N ALA A 62 6.99 2.94 -6.38
CA ALA A 62 5.62 2.75 -6.85
C ALA A 62 5.39 1.27 -7.17
N VAL A 63 4.33 0.69 -6.59
CA VAL A 63 3.98 -0.73 -6.81
C VAL A 63 2.52 -0.88 -7.23
N PRO A 64 2.17 -1.86 -8.07
CA PRO A 64 0.78 -2.20 -8.34
C PRO A 64 0.11 -2.79 -7.08
N LEU A 65 -1.22 -2.71 -7.00
CA LEU A 65 -1.97 -3.33 -5.90
C LEU A 65 -1.70 -4.84 -5.75
N ALA A 66 -1.42 -5.52 -6.86
CA ALA A 66 -1.10 -6.95 -6.88
C ALA A 66 0.18 -7.33 -6.11
N ASP A 67 1.07 -6.37 -5.85
CA ASP A 67 2.27 -6.59 -5.05
C ASP A 67 2.01 -6.49 -3.54
N ILE A 68 0.83 -6.03 -3.13
CA ILE A 68 0.46 -5.87 -1.73
C ILE A 68 -0.15 -7.17 -1.22
N ALA A 69 0.52 -7.80 -0.25
CA ALA A 69 0.01 -8.99 0.42
C ALA A 69 -1.04 -8.62 1.49
N THR A 70 -0.74 -7.61 2.29
CA THR A 70 -1.62 -7.14 3.37
C THR A 70 -1.54 -5.63 3.53
N LEU A 71 -2.65 -5.04 3.96
CA LEU A 71 -2.77 -3.67 4.40
C LEU A 71 -3.16 -3.67 5.88
N THR A 72 -2.58 -2.73 6.63
CA THR A 72 -2.96 -2.46 8.02
C THR A 72 -3.26 -0.98 8.18
N ARG A 73 -4.47 -0.68 8.64
CA ARG A 73 -4.88 0.67 9.02
C ARG A 73 -4.86 0.79 10.54
N LEU A 74 -4.28 1.89 11.01
CA LEU A 74 -4.31 2.27 12.41
C LEU A 74 -5.51 3.20 12.64
N GLU A 75 -6.43 2.78 13.50
CA GLU A 75 -7.62 3.52 13.90
C GLU A 75 -7.55 3.83 15.40
N PRO A 76 -8.32 4.82 15.91
CA PRO A 76 -8.34 5.12 17.34
C PRO A 76 -8.74 3.92 18.22
N ALA A 77 -9.56 3.00 17.69
CA ALA A 77 -10.04 1.82 18.40
C ALA A 77 -9.08 0.62 18.33
N GLY A 78 -8.02 0.69 17.52
CA GLY A 78 -7.09 -0.42 17.30
C GLY A 78 -6.57 -0.46 15.87
N SER A 79 -6.00 -1.58 15.46
CA SER A 79 -5.57 -1.81 14.07
C SER A 79 -6.49 -2.80 13.37
N ARG A 80 -6.70 -2.58 12.07
CA ARG A 80 -7.38 -3.51 11.17
C ARG A 80 -6.42 -3.94 10.09
N THR A 81 -6.27 -5.25 9.88
CA THR A 81 -5.44 -5.82 8.81
C THR A 81 -6.31 -6.61 7.85
N TRP A 82 -6.11 -6.42 6.54
CA TRP A 82 -6.83 -7.13 5.49
C TRP A 82 -5.94 -7.37 4.27
N ALA A 83 -6.30 -8.33 3.42
CA ALA A 83 -5.73 -8.44 2.08
C ALA A 83 -6.50 -7.48 1.16
N PRO A 84 -5.82 -6.67 0.32
CA PRO A 84 -6.52 -5.80 -0.61
C PRO A 84 -7.36 -6.65 -1.57
N ALA A 85 -8.64 -6.29 -1.72
CA ALA A 85 -9.46 -6.91 -2.75
C ALA A 85 -9.01 -6.37 -4.12
N PRO A 86 -8.84 -7.23 -5.13
CA PRO A 86 -8.72 -6.75 -6.50
C PRO A 86 -9.98 -5.96 -6.84
N ASP A 87 -9.80 -4.80 -7.44
CA ASP A 87 -10.94 -4.02 -7.91
C ASP A 87 -11.66 -4.84 -8.99
N PRO A 88 -13.00 -4.95 -9.00
CA PRO A 88 -13.73 -5.66 -10.04
C PRO A 88 -13.39 -5.20 -11.47
N ASP A 89 -12.91 -3.96 -11.66
CA ASP A 89 -12.45 -3.48 -12.97
C ASP A 89 -11.08 -4.04 -13.41
N ASP A 90 -10.37 -4.81 -12.58
CA ASP A 90 -9.13 -5.54 -12.95
C ASP A 90 -9.40 -6.88 -13.65
N ILE A 91 -10.65 -7.36 -13.65
CA ILE A 91 -11.04 -8.70 -14.13
C ILE A 91 -11.75 -8.64 -15.51
N ARG A 92 -11.54 -7.57 -16.29
CA ARG A 92 -12.33 -7.29 -17.50
C ARG A 92 -11.52 -7.17 -18.78
#